data_AF-A0A6A6C2J6-F1
#
_entry.id   AF-A0A6A6C2J6-F1
#
_cell.length_a   1.000
_cell.length_b   1.000
_cell.length_c   1.000
_cell.angle_alpha   90.00
_cell.angle_beta   90.00
_cell.angle_gamma   90.00
#
_symmetry.space_group_name_H-M   'P 1'
#
loop_
_entity.id
_entity.type
_entity.pdbx_description
1 polymer ?
#
loop_
_entity_poly.entity_id
_entity_poly.type
_entity_poly.pdbx_seq_one_letter_code
_entity_poly.pdbx_strand_id
1 'polypeptide(L)'
;WRDVWPTMADGSDYDGKRLLELVRNGESPFSAAWDVNLLIREIGKELDTQVVDIPRISNGSNNYGFQLELSNRPSAVARLARGDVNWPYFDGFPVDIQISEIKFEAEVYALMRSEPEIKASKLLYHRAPQQHEGPRTSIPEDILGRRLMVFERAEGGSTSVWRQLSAPQQLDVVAQAASIRAALFNFELPPGSADKWLLGRLFEQRPKSFNFAVASTREFCVKLW
;
A
#
# COMPACT_ATOMS: atom_id res chain seq x y z
N TRP A 1 -10.49 -10.70 11.89
CA TRP A 1 -10.30 -10.43 10.45
C TRP A 1 -9.04 -9.65 10.13
N ARG A 2 -8.54 -8.77 11.02
CA ARG A 2 -7.18 -8.21 10.95
C ARG A 2 -6.26 -8.97 11.91
N ASP A 3 -5.05 -9.24 11.48
CA ASP A 3 -4.01 -9.79 12.34
C ASP A 3 -3.70 -8.83 13.49
N VAL A 4 -3.48 -9.38 14.69
CA VAL A 4 -2.88 -8.65 15.81
C VAL A 4 -1.39 -8.49 15.54
N TRP A 5 -0.75 -7.48 16.14
CA TRP A 5 0.71 -7.40 16.09
C TRP A 5 1.30 -8.64 16.76
N PRO A 6 2.30 -9.32 16.16
CA PRO A 6 2.78 -10.58 16.71
C PRO A 6 3.60 -10.37 18.00
N THR A 7 3.64 -11.41 18.81
CA THR A 7 4.46 -11.51 20.02
C THR A 7 5.60 -12.49 19.82
N MET A 8 6.70 -12.27 20.54
CA MET A 8 7.83 -13.18 20.64
C MET A 8 7.49 -14.37 21.55
N ALA A 9 8.35 -15.39 21.58
CA ALA A 9 8.16 -16.60 22.39
C ALA A 9 8.13 -16.34 23.90
N ASP A 10 8.77 -15.26 24.35
CA ASP A 10 8.74 -14.79 25.75
C ASP A 10 7.47 -14.00 26.10
N GLY A 11 6.55 -13.84 25.15
CA GLY A 11 5.29 -13.10 25.30
C GLY A 11 5.42 -11.59 25.12
N SER A 12 6.63 -11.06 24.86
CA SER A 12 6.83 -9.64 24.56
C SER A 12 6.33 -9.29 23.14
N ASP A 13 5.96 -8.03 22.92
CA ASP A 13 5.64 -7.56 21.58
C ASP A 13 6.87 -7.63 20.68
N TYR A 14 6.70 -8.11 19.45
CA TYR A 14 7.78 -8.09 18.47
C TYR A 14 8.23 -6.65 18.19
N ASP A 15 9.54 -6.39 18.26
CA ASP A 15 10.09 -5.03 18.11
C ASP A 15 10.11 -4.52 16.65
N GLY A 16 9.70 -5.38 15.70
CA GLY A 16 9.62 -5.06 14.29
C GLY A 16 10.96 -5.12 13.55
N LYS A 17 12.00 -5.75 14.09
CA LYS A 17 13.35 -5.80 13.48
C LYS A 17 13.83 -7.22 13.23
N ARG A 18 14.82 -7.35 12.32
CA ARG A 18 15.51 -8.63 12.02
C ARG A 18 14.58 -9.74 11.52
N LEU A 19 13.49 -9.40 10.83
CA LEU A 19 12.50 -10.40 10.43
C LEU A 19 13.10 -11.52 9.57
N LEU A 20 13.96 -11.16 8.61
CA LEU A 20 14.51 -12.17 7.70
C LEU A 20 15.41 -13.18 8.43
N GLU A 21 16.17 -12.73 9.41
CA GLU A 21 16.99 -13.60 10.26
C GLU A 21 16.10 -14.55 11.07
N LEU A 22 15.07 -14.03 11.74
CA LEU A 22 14.11 -14.83 12.51
C LEU A 22 13.43 -15.89 11.64
N VAL A 23 12.96 -15.50 10.45
CA VAL A 23 12.32 -16.44 9.49
C VAL A 23 13.28 -17.54 9.06
N ARG A 24 14.55 -17.22 8.78
CA ARG A 24 15.57 -18.22 8.40
C ARG A 24 15.89 -19.21 9.53
N ASN A 25 15.74 -18.79 10.78
CA ASN A 25 15.94 -19.64 11.95
C ASN A 25 14.67 -20.44 12.34
N GLY A 26 13.57 -20.29 11.60
CA GLY A 26 12.29 -20.93 11.93
C GLY A 26 11.53 -20.24 13.06
N GLU A 27 11.94 -19.03 13.43
CA GLU A 27 11.41 -18.23 14.57
C GLU A 27 10.53 -17.08 14.07
N SER A 28 9.85 -17.25 12.94
CA SER A 28 8.99 -16.21 12.39
C SER A 28 7.92 -15.79 13.39
N PRO A 29 7.84 -14.50 13.78
CA PRO A 29 6.81 -14.00 14.69
C PRO A 29 5.40 -14.07 14.07
N PHE A 30 5.30 -14.23 12.74
CA PHE A 30 4.04 -14.35 12.02
C PHE A 30 3.60 -15.80 11.77
N SER A 31 4.39 -16.81 12.20
CA SER A 31 4.17 -18.22 11.85
C SER A 31 2.79 -18.76 12.22
N ALA A 32 2.16 -18.23 13.28
CA ALA A 32 0.81 -18.60 13.68
C ALA A 32 -0.29 -17.99 12.79
N ALA A 33 0.05 -17.00 11.96
CA ALA A 33 -0.89 -16.25 11.13
C ALA A 33 -0.70 -16.52 9.63
N TRP A 34 0.53 -16.50 9.11
CA TRP A 34 0.86 -16.74 7.71
C TRP A 34 2.38 -16.88 7.48
N ASP A 35 2.78 -17.46 6.35
CA ASP A 35 4.20 -17.67 6.02
C ASP A 35 4.85 -16.44 5.35
N VAL A 36 5.78 -15.79 6.05
CA VAL A 36 6.58 -14.65 5.55
C VAL A 36 7.37 -15.00 4.28
N ASN A 37 7.78 -16.26 4.11
CA ASN A 37 8.50 -16.68 2.91
C ASN A 37 7.67 -16.49 1.64
N LEU A 38 6.34 -16.52 1.71
CA LEU A 38 5.47 -16.28 0.56
C LEU A 38 5.62 -14.82 0.08
N LEU A 39 5.67 -13.85 0.99
CA LEU A 39 5.91 -12.45 0.65
C LEU A 39 7.31 -12.26 0.03
N ILE A 40 8.33 -12.87 0.64
CA ILE A 40 9.72 -12.79 0.15
C ILE A 40 9.82 -13.37 -1.26
N ARG A 41 9.23 -14.54 -1.50
CA ARG A 41 9.24 -15.21 -2.82
C ARG A 41 8.46 -14.43 -3.86
N GLU A 42 7.27 -13.91 -3.50
CA GLU A 42 6.45 -13.10 -4.40
C GLU A 42 7.22 -11.85 -4.84
N ILE A 43 7.79 -11.10 -3.90
CA ILE A 43 8.57 -9.90 -4.23
C ILE A 43 9.82 -10.24 -5.03
N GLY A 44 10.55 -11.29 -4.66
CA GLY A 44 11.74 -11.70 -5.39
C GLY A 44 11.44 -12.09 -6.84
N LYS A 45 10.33 -12.79 -7.06
CA LYS A 45 9.86 -13.18 -8.41
C LYS A 45 9.40 -11.97 -9.22
N GLU A 46 8.47 -11.18 -8.69
CA GLU A 46 7.81 -10.10 -9.45
C GLU A 46 8.75 -8.92 -9.71
N LEU A 47 9.78 -8.75 -8.88
CA LEU A 47 10.80 -7.73 -9.06
C LEU A 47 12.11 -8.26 -9.64
N ASP A 48 12.23 -9.55 -9.97
CA ASP A 48 13.49 -10.18 -10.44
C ASP A 48 14.70 -9.78 -9.56
N THR A 49 14.57 -10.07 -8.26
CA THR A 49 15.54 -9.68 -7.24
C THR A 49 15.54 -10.67 -6.07
N GLN A 50 16.44 -10.49 -5.13
CA GLN A 50 16.44 -11.18 -3.84
C GLN A 50 16.23 -10.18 -2.71
N VAL A 51 15.35 -10.52 -1.76
CA VAL A 51 15.24 -9.80 -0.50
C VAL A 51 16.42 -10.22 0.38
N VAL A 52 17.35 -9.31 0.62
CA VAL A 52 18.59 -9.57 1.37
C VAL A 52 18.43 -9.29 2.85
N ASP A 53 17.54 -8.36 3.22
CA ASP A 53 17.16 -8.09 4.60
C ASP A 53 15.76 -7.45 4.69
N ILE A 54 15.15 -7.56 5.87
CA ILE A 54 13.93 -6.86 6.27
C ILE A 54 14.21 -6.14 7.60
N PRO A 55 14.93 -4.99 7.56
CA PRO A 55 15.47 -4.37 8.77
C PRO A 55 14.39 -3.79 9.70
N ARG A 56 13.23 -3.42 9.15
CA ARG A 56 12.16 -2.80 9.92
C ARG A 56 10.77 -3.09 9.39
N ILE A 57 9.85 -3.29 10.31
CA ILE A 57 8.42 -3.47 10.07
C ILE A 57 7.65 -2.49 10.94
N SER A 58 6.61 -1.91 10.38
CA SER A 58 5.71 -1.01 11.09
C SER A 58 4.28 -1.53 11.09
N ASN A 59 3.59 -1.32 12.21
CA ASN A 59 2.17 -1.59 12.35
C ASN A 59 1.34 -0.36 11.95
N GLY A 60 0.81 -0.34 10.73
CA GLY A 60 -0.15 0.68 10.31
C GLY A 60 -1.59 0.32 10.69
N SER A 61 -2.52 1.26 10.49
CA SER A 61 -3.94 1.08 10.83
C SER A 61 -4.58 -0.14 10.14
N ASN A 62 -4.21 -0.41 8.88
CA ASN A 62 -4.76 -1.50 8.08
C ASN A 62 -3.70 -2.36 7.36
N ASN A 63 -2.44 -1.95 7.39
CA ASN A 63 -1.37 -2.61 6.66
C ASN A 63 -0.12 -2.72 7.54
N TYR A 64 0.64 -3.80 7.34
CA TYR A 64 2.04 -3.86 7.72
C TYR A 64 2.87 -3.13 6.67
N GLY A 65 3.87 -2.38 7.12
CA GLY A 65 4.88 -1.75 6.26
C GLY A 65 6.23 -2.43 6.47
N PHE A 66 6.72 -3.16 5.47
CA PHE A 66 8.01 -3.85 5.49
C PHE A 66 9.03 -3.02 4.74
N GLN A 67 10.12 -2.63 5.39
CA GLN A 67 11.30 -2.09 4.72
C GLN A 67 12.13 -3.27 4.21
N LEU A 68 12.45 -3.27 2.93
CA LEU A 68 13.12 -4.36 2.24
C LEU A 68 14.43 -3.88 1.66
N GLU A 69 15.51 -4.58 1.94
CA GLU A 69 16.77 -4.44 1.23
C GLU A 69 16.79 -5.45 0.09
N LEU A 70 17.17 -4.98 -1.11
CA LEU A 70 17.10 -5.77 -2.34
C LEU A 70 18.50 -5.90 -2.97
N SER A 71 18.82 -7.07 -3.52
CA SER A 71 20.18 -7.40 -3.97
C SER A 71 20.73 -6.59 -5.16
N ASN A 72 19.87 -6.09 -6.05
CA ASN A 72 20.27 -5.56 -7.36
C ASN A 72 19.54 -4.25 -7.74
N ARG A 73 18.91 -3.59 -6.77
CA ARG A 73 18.11 -2.38 -6.98
C ARG A 73 17.96 -1.58 -5.69
N PRO A 74 17.46 -0.33 -5.75
CA PRO A 74 17.15 0.43 -4.55
C PRO A 74 16.22 -0.34 -3.62
N SER A 75 16.35 -0.09 -2.31
CA SER A 75 15.48 -0.67 -1.29
C SER A 75 14.02 -0.38 -1.59
N ALA A 76 13.13 -1.20 -1.04
CA ALA A 76 11.69 -1.08 -1.23
C ALA A 76 10.94 -0.97 0.09
N VAL A 77 9.69 -0.52 0.00
CA VAL A 77 8.70 -0.62 1.07
C VAL A 77 7.53 -1.44 0.56
N ALA A 78 7.28 -2.60 1.16
CA ALA A 78 6.08 -3.39 0.90
C ALA A 78 5.00 -3.06 1.92
N ARG A 79 3.80 -2.76 1.43
CA ARG A 79 2.60 -2.51 2.22
C ARG A 79 1.64 -3.68 2.02
N LEU A 80 1.59 -4.57 2.99
CA LEU A 80 0.72 -5.76 2.98
C LEU A 80 -0.46 -5.55 3.92
N ALA A 81 -1.67 -5.88 3.47
CA ALA A 81 -2.84 -5.78 4.33
C ALA A 81 -2.76 -6.73 5.53
N ARG A 82 -3.19 -6.20 6.69
CA ARG A 82 -3.40 -6.99 7.91
C ARG A 82 -4.66 -7.83 7.85
N GLY A 83 -5.60 -7.43 7.00
CA GLY A 83 -6.84 -8.16 6.75
C GLY A 83 -6.70 -9.10 5.57
N ASP A 84 -7.28 -10.30 5.72
CA ASP A 84 -7.34 -11.31 4.68
C ASP A 84 -8.80 -11.59 4.32
N VAL A 85 -9.20 -11.41 3.06
CA VAL A 85 -10.58 -11.65 2.61
C VAL A 85 -11.03 -13.11 2.75
N ASN A 86 -10.09 -14.05 2.89
CA ASN A 86 -10.36 -15.47 3.08
C ASN A 86 -10.54 -15.86 4.55
N TRP A 87 -10.41 -14.91 5.49
CA TRP A 87 -10.66 -15.19 6.90
C TRP A 87 -12.12 -15.63 7.14
N PRO A 88 -12.38 -16.70 7.94
CA PRO A 88 -13.73 -17.24 8.17
C PRO A 88 -14.78 -16.21 8.61
N TYR A 89 -14.38 -15.30 9.48
CA TYR A 89 -15.19 -14.20 10.00
C TYR A 89 -14.69 -12.84 9.48
N PHE A 90 -14.35 -12.76 8.19
CA PHE A 90 -13.95 -11.51 7.58
C PHE A 90 -15.09 -10.48 7.65
N ASP A 91 -14.82 -9.34 8.29
CA ASP A 91 -15.76 -8.25 8.55
C ASP A 91 -15.16 -6.90 8.11
N GLY A 92 -14.45 -6.92 6.98
CA GLY A 92 -13.95 -5.73 6.31
C GLY A 92 -14.72 -5.43 5.03
N PHE A 93 -14.21 -4.51 4.21
CA PHE A 93 -14.82 -4.21 2.91
C PHE A 93 -14.89 -5.46 2.02
N PRO A 94 -16.01 -5.66 1.29
CA PRO A 94 -16.13 -6.68 0.24
C PRO A 94 -14.93 -6.73 -0.70
N VAL A 95 -14.62 -7.92 -1.22
CA VAL A 95 -13.41 -8.16 -2.02
C VAL A 95 -13.37 -7.29 -3.29
N ASP A 96 -14.52 -7.07 -3.92
CA ASP A 96 -14.67 -6.22 -5.10
C ASP A 96 -14.36 -4.75 -4.80
N ILE A 97 -14.78 -4.25 -3.63
CA ILE A 97 -14.40 -2.91 -3.15
C ILE A 97 -12.90 -2.83 -2.93
N GLN A 98 -12.29 -3.82 -2.27
CA GLN A 98 -10.85 -3.83 -2.05
C GLN A 98 -10.04 -3.91 -3.36
N ILE A 99 -10.50 -4.68 -4.33
CA ILE A 99 -9.93 -4.75 -5.69
C ILE A 99 -10.04 -3.38 -6.37
N SER A 100 -11.19 -2.70 -6.25
CA SER A 100 -11.39 -1.36 -6.81
C SER A 100 -10.43 -0.35 -6.19
N GLU A 101 -10.33 -0.32 -4.85
CA GLU A 101 -9.47 0.63 -4.12
C GLU A 101 -7.99 0.47 -4.48
N ILE A 102 -7.47 -0.76 -4.55
CA ILE A 102 -6.05 -0.95 -4.89
C ILE A 102 -5.74 -0.60 -6.35
N LYS A 103 -6.66 -0.90 -7.28
CA LYS A 103 -6.49 -0.51 -8.69
C LYS A 103 -6.54 1.01 -8.84
N PHE A 104 -7.45 1.68 -8.13
CA PHE A 104 -7.51 3.14 -8.08
C PHE A 104 -6.19 3.72 -7.57
N GLU A 105 -5.72 3.25 -6.42
CA GLU A 105 -4.49 3.76 -5.82
C GLU A 105 -3.28 3.53 -6.73
N ALA A 106 -3.16 2.35 -7.34
CA ALA A 106 -2.10 2.05 -8.29
C ALA A 106 -2.12 2.98 -9.51
N GLU A 107 -3.29 3.27 -10.07
CA GLU A 107 -3.43 4.21 -11.18
C GLU A 107 -3.12 5.65 -10.76
N VAL A 108 -3.51 6.07 -9.55
CA VAL A 108 -3.16 7.39 -9.02
C VAL A 108 -1.64 7.54 -8.89
N TYR A 109 -0.92 6.53 -8.42
CA TYR A 109 0.55 6.56 -8.41
C TYR A 109 1.16 6.64 -9.81
N ALA A 110 0.57 5.95 -10.79
CA ALA A 110 1.02 6.04 -12.19
C ALA A 110 0.77 7.44 -12.78
N LEU A 111 -0.39 8.03 -12.50
CA LEU A 111 -0.76 9.38 -12.93
C LEU A 111 0.14 10.44 -12.29
N MET A 112 0.35 10.41 -10.97
CA MET A 112 1.22 11.37 -10.30
C MET A 112 2.66 11.32 -10.83
N ARG A 113 3.12 10.15 -11.29
CA ARG A 113 4.45 9.99 -11.88
C ARG A 113 4.58 10.66 -13.25
N SER A 114 3.48 10.93 -13.95
CA SER A 114 3.56 11.71 -15.19
C SER A 114 3.89 13.18 -14.94
N GLU A 115 3.79 13.66 -13.69
CA GLU A 115 4.16 15.03 -13.34
C GLU A 115 5.43 15.14 -12.49
N PRO A 116 6.53 15.68 -13.05
CA PRO A 116 7.82 15.76 -12.37
C PRO A 116 7.80 16.58 -11.06
N GLU A 117 6.88 17.54 -10.95
CA GLU A 117 6.73 18.38 -9.76
C GLU A 117 6.05 17.64 -8.60
N ILE A 118 5.27 16.59 -8.90
CA ILE A 118 4.63 15.76 -7.88
C ILE A 118 5.62 14.68 -7.43
N LYS A 119 6.17 14.85 -6.23
CA LYS A 119 7.14 13.91 -5.64
C LYS A 119 6.45 12.70 -5.01
N ALA A 120 5.79 11.89 -5.82
CA ALA A 120 5.18 10.63 -5.39
C ALA A 120 6.19 9.46 -5.41
N SER A 121 6.07 8.54 -4.46
CA SER A 121 6.84 7.30 -4.46
C SER A 121 6.52 6.46 -5.71
N LYS A 122 7.54 5.85 -6.29
CA LYS A 122 7.39 4.97 -7.45
C LYS A 122 6.82 3.62 -7.04
N LEU A 123 5.61 3.30 -7.49
CA LEU A 123 5.04 1.96 -7.36
C LEU A 123 5.80 0.99 -8.27
N LEU A 124 6.33 -0.09 -7.71
CA LEU A 124 7.07 -1.13 -8.42
C LEU A 124 6.18 -2.31 -8.78
N TYR A 125 5.29 -2.69 -7.87
CA TYR A 125 4.40 -3.84 -8.01
C TYR A 125 3.16 -3.67 -7.13
N HIS A 126 2.02 -4.23 -7.55
CA HIS A 126 0.85 -4.35 -6.70
C HIS A 126 0.06 -5.63 -7.02
N ARG A 127 -0.60 -6.18 -6.00
CA ARG A 127 -1.50 -7.34 -6.11
C ARG A 127 -2.81 -7.07 -5.39
N ALA A 128 -3.90 -7.25 -6.12
CA ALA A 128 -5.24 -7.22 -5.56
C ALA A 128 -5.51 -8.49 -4.72
N PRO A 129 -6.36 -8.43 -3.69
CA PRO A 129 -6.65 -9.61 -2.89
C PRO A 129 -7.44 -10.61 -3.73
N GLN A 130 -7.15 -11.89 -3.55
CA GLN A 130 -7.84 -12.99 -4.22
C GLN A 130 -8.66 -13.78 -3.20
N GLN A 131 -9.93 -13.99 -3.52
CA GLN A 131 -10.80 -14.86 -2.73
C GLN A 131 -10.66 -16.31 -3.19
N HIS A 132 -10.54 -17.25 -2.26
CA HIS A 132 -10.54 -18.68 -2.55
C HIS A 132 -11.92 -19.16 -2.96
N GLU A 133 -11.95 -20.22 -3.78
CA GLU A 133 -13.19 -20.94 -4.05
C GLU A 133 -13.64 -21.71 -2.81
N GLY A 134 -14.95 -21.73 -2.57
CA GLY A 134 -15.55 -22.46 -1.46
C GLY A 134 -15.70 -21.67 -0.15
N PRO A 135 -16.20 -22.33 0.91
CA PRO A 135 -16.45 -21.70 2.19
C PRO A 135 -15.15 -21.40 2.95
N ARG A 136 -15.15 -20.30 3.70
CA ARG A 136 -14.02 -19.89 4.55
C ARG A 136 -14.07 -20.63 5.88
N THR A 137 -13.51 -21.83 5.94
CA THR A 137 -13.61 -22.71 7.12
C THR A 137 -12.42 -22.65 8.07
N SER A 138 -11.26 -22.20 7.58
CA SER A 138 -10.02 -22.10 8.37
C SER A 138 -9.31 -20.78 8.11
N ILE A 139 -8.40 -20.40 9.01
CA ILE A 139 -7.52 -19.25 8.80
C ILE A 139 -6.58 -19.60 7.62
N PRO A 140 -6.46 -18.73 6.60
CA PRO A 140 -5.55 -18.95 5.48
C PRO A 140 -4.10 -18.81 5.95
N GLU A 141 -3.25 -19.77 5.57
CA GLU A 141 -1.80 -19.71 5.84
C GLU A 141 -1.03 -18.94 4.77
N ASP A 142 -1.66 -18.67 3.62
CA ASP A 142 -1.10 -17.88 2.53
C ASP A 142 -1.36 -16.37 2.68
N ILE A 143 -0.97 -15.61 1.65
CA ILE A 143 -1.11 -14.15 1.59
C ILE A 143 -2.00 -13.67 0.44
N LEU A 144 -2.70 -14.58 -0.25
CA LEU A 144 -3.43 -14.26 -1.47
C LEU A 144 -4.64 -13.37 -1.19
N GLY A 145 -5.32 -13.58 -0.07
CA GLY A 145 -6.45 -12.74 0.34
C GLY A 145 -6.05 -11.37 0.90
N ARG A 146 -4.74 -11.10 1.02
CA ARG A 146 -4.19 -9.82 1.47
C ARG A 146 -3.73 -9.01 0.26
N ARG A 147 -4.17 -7.77 0.16
CA ARG A 147 -3.66 -6.85 -0.87
C ARG A 147 -2.22 -6.43 -0.58
N LEU A 148 -1.41 -6.23 -1.62
CA LEU A 148 0.01 -5.89 -1.52
C LEU A 148 0.34 -4.74 -2.48
N MET A 149 1.12 -3.76 -2.00
CA MET A 149 1.76 -2.74 -2.85
C MET A 149 3.22 -2.61 -2.47
N VAL A 150 4.12 -2.53 -3.45
CA VAL A 150 5.56 -2.44 -3.25
C VAL A 150 6.07 -1.18 -3.92
N PHE A 151 6.67 -0.30 -3.13
CA PHE A 151 7.18 0.99 -3.57
C PHE A 151 8.70 1.01 -3.53
N GLU A 152 9.32 1.75 -4.44
CA GLU A 152 10.70 2.16 -4.31
C GLU A 152 10.84 3.04 -3.05
N ARG A 153 11.81 2.72 -2.21
CA ARG A 153 12.09 3.47 -0.99
C ARG A 153 13.03 4.62 -1.33
N ALA A 154 12.62 5.84 -1.01
CA ALA A 154 13.52 7.00 -1.08
C ALA A 154 14.66 6.84 -0.06
N GLU A 155 15.84 7.35 -0.44
CA GLU A 155 16.97 7.44 0.48
C GLU A 155 16.65 8.42 1.62
N GLY A 156 17.11 8.09 2.83
CA GLY A 156 16.79 8.84 4.05
C GLY A 156 16.05 7.98 5.09
N GLY A 157 16.39 8.21 6.36
CA GLY A 157 15.84 7.47 7.50
C GLY A 157 14.61 8.15 8.14
N SER A 158 13.83 7.33 8.83
CA SER A 158 12.69 7.63 9.72
C SER A 158 11.48 8.37 9.13
N THR A 159 10.30 7.89 9.51
CA THR A 159 9.05 8.65 9.45
C THR A 159 9.08 9.76 10.50
N SER A 160 8.72 10.99 10.11
CA SER A 160 8.66 12.19 10.97
C SER A 160 10.02 12.76 11.40
N VAL A 161 10.79 13.27 10.44
CA VAL A 161 12.02 14.03 10.71
C VAL A 161 11.77 15.50 11.05
N TRP A 162 10.52 16.00 10.98
CA TRP A 162 10.20 17.44 11.13
C TRP A 162 10.85 18.10 12.35
N ARG A 163 10.79 17.44 13.51
CA ARG A 163 11.38 17.93 14.76
C ARG A 163 12.91 17.91 14.80
N GLN A 164 13.52 17.14 13.90
CA GLN A 164 14.97 17.00 13.74
C GLN A 164 15.53 17.96 12.68
N LEU A 165 14.65 18.57 11.88
CA LEU A 165 15.03 19.56 10.88
C LEU A 165 15.37 20.90 11.54
N SER A 166 16.43 21.54 11.06
CA SER A 166 16.71 22.95 11.34
C SER A 166 15.66 23.86 10.70
N ALA A 167 15.56 25.11 11.15
CA ALA A 167 14.59 26.07 10.61
C ALA A 167 14.71 26.26 9.08
N PRO A 168 15.91 26.38 8.47
CA PRO A 168 16.06 26.39 7.01
C PRO A 168 15.49 25.13 6.34
N GLN A 169 15.79 23.94 6.87
CA GLN A 169 15.29 22.68 6.31
C GLN A 169 13.76 22.55 6.44
N GLN A 170 13.16 23.07 7.51
CA GLN A 170 11.70 23.13 7.66
C GLN A 170 11.07 24.03 6.60
N LEU A 171 11.68 25.20 6.32
CA LEU A 171 11.24 26.09 5.25
C LEU A 171 11.32 25.40 3.88
N ASP A 172 12.40 24.66 3.60
CA ASP A 172 12.53 23.90 2.34
C ASP A 172 11.42 22.84 2.19
N VAL A 173 11.08 22.11 3.25
CA VAL A 173 9.99 21.14 3.24
C VAL A 173 8.64 21.82 2.99
N VAL A 174 8.39 22.98 3.61
CA VAL A 174 7.15 23.75 3.37
C VAL A 174 7.08 24.26 1.94
N ALA A 175 8.17 24.79 1.40
CA ALA A 175 8.24 25.25 0.01
C ALA A 175 8.00 24.09 -0.98
N GLN A 176 8.58 22.93 -0.74
CA GLN A 176 8.33 21.72 -1.53
C GLN A 176 6.87 21.27 -1.43
N ALA A 177 6.28 21.25 -0.23
CA ALA A 177 4.88 20.91 -0.05
C ALA A 177 3.93 21.88 -0.77
N ALA A 178 4.23 23.18 -0.73
CA ALA A 178 3.48 24.20 -1.47
C ALA A 178 3.58 23.98 -2.99
N SER A 179 4.77 23.65 -3.48
CA SER A 179 5.00 23.36 -4.90
C SER A 179 4.24 22.12 -5.36
N ILE A 180 4.32 21.01 -4.59
CA ILE A 180 3.56 19.78 -4.87
C ILE A 180 2.05 20.07 -4.87
N ARG A 181 1.56 20.87 -3.92
CA ARG A 181 0.14 21.25 -3.86
C ARG A 181 -0.29 22.08 -5.06
N ALA A 182 0.53 23.02 -5.50
CA ALA A 182 0.27 23.81 -6.70
C ALA A 182 0.24 22.92 -7.96
N ALA A 183 1.20 22.00 -8.09
CA ALA A 183 1.23 21.04 -9.18
C ALA A 183 -0.02 20.15 -9.20
N LEU A 184 -0.43 19.61 -8.05
CA LEU A 184 -1.68 18.84 -7.91
C LEU A 184 -2.93 19.66 -8.27
N PHE A 185 -2.96 20.94 -7.91
CA PHE A 185 -4.08 21.83 -8.22
C PHE A 185 -4.19 22.12 -9.71
N ASN A 186 -3.05 22.23 -10.40
CA ASN A 186 -2.98 22.49 -11.83
C ASN A 186 -2.94 21.21 -12.68
N PHE A 187 -2.97 20.03 -12.06
CA PHE A 187 -2.85 18.77 -12.78
C PHE A 187 -4.08 18.50 -13.63
N GLU A 188 -3.89 18.41 -14.94
CA GLU A 188 -4.93 18.04 -15.88
C GLU A 188 -5.03 16.51 -15.96
N LEU A 189 -6.15 15.97 -15.48
CA LEU A 189 -6.40 14.54 -15.55
C LEU A 189 -6.54 14.08 -17.01
N PRO A 190 -5.96 12.93 -17.38
CA PRO A 190 -6.19 12.36 -18.70
C PRO A 190 -7.69 12.16 -18.98
N PRO A 191 -8.13 12.36 -20.24
CA PRO A 191 -9.53 12.14 -20.62
C PRO A 191 -10.04 10.76 -20.20
N GLY A 192 -11.23 10.70 -19.60
CA GLY A 192 -11.87 9.46 -19.15
C GLY A 192 -11.40 8.93 -17.79
N SER A 193 -10.35 9.50 -17.17
CA SER A 193 -9.93 9.11 -15.81
C SER A 193 -11.02 9.37 -14.78
N ALA A 194 -11.70 10.53 -14.86
CA ALA A 194 -12.79 10.89 -13.97
C ALA A 194 -14.01 9.98 -14.17
N ASP A 195 -14.44 9.74 -15.42
CA ASP A 195 -15.56 8.85 -15.74
C ASP A 195 -15.38 7.45 -15.16
N LYS A 196 -14.18 6.87 -15.38
CA LYS A 196 -13.81 5.54 -14.93
C LYS A 196 -13.95 5.40 -13.41
N TRP A 197 -13.35 6.33 -12.68
CA TRP A 197 -13.21 6.20 -11.23
C TRP A 197 -14.38 6.78 -10.46
N LEU A 198 -15.08 7.79 -10.99
CA LEU A 198 -16.30 8.30 -10.38
C LEU A 198 -17.36 7.20 -10.33
N LEU A 199 -17.66 6.51 -11.44
CA LEU A 199 -18.62 5.39 -11.45
C LEU A 199 -18.22 4.26 -10.49
N GLY A 200 -16.93 3.96 -10.43
CA GLY A 200 -16.38 2.91 -9.57
C GLY A 200 -16.49 3.23 -8.07
N ARG A 201 -16.65 4.51 -7.72
CA ARG A 201 -16.61 5.01 -6.33
C ARG A 201 -17.88 5.77 -5.89
N LEU A 202 -18.90 5.86 -6.74
CA LEU A 202 -20.23 6.33 -6.36
C LEU A 202 -20.91 5.32 -5.41
N PHE A 203 -21.91 5.79 -4.65
CA PHE A 203 -22.73 5.01 -3.72
C PHE A 203 -23.36 3.77 -4.39
N GLU A 204 -23.87 2.82 -3.58
CA GLU A 204 -24.39 1.51 -4.01
C GLU A 204 -25.32 1.57 -5.25
N GLN A 205 -26.07 2.65 -5.41
CA GLN A 205 -26.85 2.93 -6.62
C GLN A 205 -26.00 3.69 -7.64
N ARG A 206 -25.39 2.96 -8.59
CA ARG A 206 -24.60 3.54 -9.68
C ARG A 206 -25.21 3.25 -11.06
N PRO A 207 -25.25 4.23 -11.98
CA PRO A 207 -25.58 3.96 -13.37
C PRO A 207 -24.48 3.09 -14.02
N LYS A 208 -24.84 2.28 -15.03
CA LYS A 208 -23.87 1.45 -15.76
C LYS A 208 -22.83 2.28 -16.53
N SER A 209 -23.23 3.47 -16.96
CA SER A 209 -22.40 4.44 -17.68
C SER A 209 -23.01 5.83 -17.52
N PHE A 210 -22.22 6.88 -17.74
CA PHE A 210 -22.75 8.22 -17.95
C PHE A 210 -23.06 8.42 -19.44
N ASN A 211 -24.19 9.06 -19.74
CA ASN A 211 -24.57 9.41 -21.12
C ASN A 211 -23.93 10.73 -21.58
N PHE A 212 -23.05 11.29 -20.76
CA PHE A 212 -22.31 12.53 -21.00
C PHE A 212 -20.91 12.36 -20.44
N ALA A 213 -19.94 13.07 -20.99
CA ALA A 213 -18.59 13.10 -20.45
C ALA A 213 -18.61 13.76 -19.07
N VAL A 214 -18.11 13.07 -18.04
CA VAL A 214 -17.89 13.68 -16.73
C VAL A 214 -16.53 14.35 -16.72
N ALA A 215 -16.55 15.67 -16.78
CA ALA A 215 -15.39 16.48 -16.50
C ALA A 215 -15.34 16.77 -14.99
N SER A 216 -14.19 16.55 -14.37
CA SER A 216 -13.90 16.98 -13.00
C SER A 216 -13.65 18.49 -12.96
N THR A 217 -14.63 19.30 -13.40
CA THR A 217 -14.50 20.76 -13.39
C THR A 217 -14.45 21.26 -11.96
N ARG A 218 -13.88 22.45 -11.77
CA ARG A 218 -13.87 23.11 -10.48
C ARG A 218 -15.28 23.24 -9.89
N GLU A 219 -16.27 23.67 -10.67
CA GLU A 219 -17.65 23.76 -10.18
C GLU A 219 -18.21 22.40 -9.76
N PHE A 220 -17.91 21.34 -10.50
CA PHE A 220 -18.34 19.99 -10.18
C PHE A 220 -17.74 19.52 -8.84
N CYS A 221 -16.42 19.66 -8.68
CA CYS A 221 -15.72 19.25 -7.45
C CYS A 221 -16.14 20.09 -6.22
N VAL A 222 -16.36 21.40 -6.38
CA VAL A 222 -16.84 22.26 -5.27
C VAL A 222 -18.26 21.87 -4.83
N LYS A 223 -19.12 21.42 -5.75
CA LYS A 223 -20.50 21.00 -5.42
C LYS A 223 -20.59 19.60 -4.79
N LEU A 224 -19.53 18.81 -4.81
CA LEU A 224 -19.49 17.48 -4.19
C LEU A 224 -19.14 17.51 -2.69
N TRP A 225 -18.66 18.65 -2.17
CA TRP A 225 -18.29 18.88 -0.77
C TRP A 225 -19.33 19.75 -0.07
#